data_AF-X1SHH5-F1
#
_entry.id   AF-X1SHH5-F1
#
_cell.length_a   1.000
_cell.length_b   1.000
_cell.length_c   1.000
_cell.angle_alpha   90.00
_cell.angle_beta   90.00
_cell.angle_gamma   90.00
#
_symmetry.space_group_name_H-M   'P 1'
#
loop_
_entity.id
_entity.type
_entity.pdbx_description
1 polymer ?
#
loop_
_entity_poly.entity_id
_entity_poly.type
_entity_poly.pdbx_seq_one_letter_code
_entity_poly.pdbx_strand_id
1 'polypeptide(L)'
;MAISPKCKPIASLGLMAYLSIHRALEAIHKEDYKEAYSISGNAIGNLYLMFRTGRISGEELEKITTPLVEAQRAYEEKDKDKMFDKLIASAEETGDFIFQKVVACECEGR
;
A
#
# COMPACT_ATOMS: atom_id res chain seq x y z
N MET A 1 17.23 -11.67 11.33
CA MET A 1 17.65 -11.87 9.92
C MET A 1 17.77 -10.49 9.28
N ALA A 2 18.93 -10.12 8.75
CA ALA A 2 19.09 -8.80 8.11
C ALA A 2 18.68 -8.89 6.64
N ILE A 3 17.85 -7.96 6.17
CA ILE A 3 17.43 -7.87 4.75
C ILE A 3 18.63 -7.43 3.90
N SER A 4 18.86 -8.13 2.79
CA SER A 4 19.95 -7.85 1.85
C SER A 4 19.84 -6.43 1.26
N PRO A 5 20.96 -5.76 0.94
CA PRO A 5 20.94 -4.41 0.34
C PRO A 5 20.10 -4.32 -0.95
N LYS A 6 20.03 -5.41 -1.73
CA LYS A 6 19.23 -5.49 -2.97
C LYS A 6 17.73 -5.37 -2.69
N CYS A 7 17.26 -5.95 -1.58
CA CYS A 7 15.84 -6.04 -1.23
C CYS A 7 15.37 -4.96 -0.24
N LYS A 8 16.31 -4.23 0.40
CA LYS A 8 16.00 -3.09 1.27
C LYS A 8 15.02 -2.09 0.65
N PRO A 9 15.15 -1.67 -0.62
CA PRO A 9 14.19 -0.72 -1.21
C PRO A 9 12.77 -1.27 -1.27
N ILE A 10 12.59 -2.57 -1.51
CA ILE A 10 11.28 -3.24 -1.55
C ILE A 10 10.66 -3.22 -0.16
N ALA A 11 11.44 -3.62 0.85
CA ALA A 11 11.01 -3.62 2.24
C ALA A 11 10.68 -2.21 2.74
N SER A 12 11.52 -1.22 2.45
CA SER A 12 11.31 0.16 2.91
C SER A 12 10.11 0.83 2.25
N LEU A 13 10.01 0.79 0.92
CA LEU A 13 8.88 1.41 0.20
C LEU A 13 7.57 0.68 0.48
N GLY A 14 7.62 -0.65 0.52
CA GLY A 14 6.48 -1.47 0.88
C GLY A 14 5.98 -1.19 2.30
N LEU A 15 6.90 -1.09 3.27
CA LEU A 15 6.56 -0.72 4.64
C LEU A 15 5.96 0.69 4.72
N MET A 16 6.49 1.65 3.98
CA MET A 16 5.93 3.02 3.94
C MET A 16 4.51 3.04 3.36
N ALA A 17 4.25 2.25 2.31
CA ALA A 17 2.91 2.09 1.76
C ALA A 17 1.96 1.48 2.81
N TYR A 18 2.35 0.35 3.39
CA TYR A 18 1.57 -0.35 4.42
C TYR A 18 1.26 0.55 5.64
N LEU A 19 2.27 1.24 6.17
CA LEU A 19 2.07 2.16 7.31
C LEU A 19 1.17 3.35 6.95
N SER A 20 1.21 3.83 5.71
CA SER A 20 0.28 4.86 5.25
C SER A 20 -1.16 4.35 5.29
N ILE A 21 -1.42 3.12 4.85
CA ILE A 21 -2.77 2.54 4.90
C ILE A 21 -3.30 2.46 6.34
N HIS A 22 -2.47 1.98 7.27
CA HIS A 22 -2.82 1.94 8.70
C HIS A 22 -3.10 3.33 9.27
N ARG A 23 -2.31 4.34 8.91
CA ARG A 23 -2.59 5.73 9.31
C ARG A 23 -3.87 6.29 8.69
N ALA A 24 -4.23 5.88 7.48
CA ALA A 24 -5.50 6.26 6.87
C ALA A 24 -6.68 5.64 7.64
N LEU A 25 -6.57 4.38 8.07
CA LEU A 25 -7.55 3.73 8.94
C LEU A 25 -7.68 4.44 10.29
N GLU A 26 -6.56 4.84 10.91
CA GLU A 26 -6.58 5.65 12.14
C GLU A 26 -7.26 7.01 11.95
N ALA A 27 -7.09 7.64 10.78
CA ALA A 27 -7.76 8.90 10.45
C ALA A 27 -9.28 8.69 10.30
N ILE A 28 -9.72 7.59 9.69
CA ILE A 28 -11.16 7.22 9.66
C ILE A 28 -11.71 7.04 11.06
N HIS A 29 -10.99 6.37 11.97
CA HIS A 29 -11.42 6.21 13.37
C HIS A 29 -11.58 7.54 14.11
N LYS A 30 -10.87 8.59 13.68
CA LYS A 30 -10.99 9.97 14.18
C LYS A 30 -11.99 10.81 13.39
N GLU A 31 -12.74 10.18 12.48
CA GLU A 31 -13.67 10.81 11.54
C GLU A 31 -13.02 11.83 10.57
N ASP A 32 -11.70 11.79 10.40
CA ASP A 32 -10.96 12.66 9.49
C ASP A 32 -10.77 11.99 8.12
N TYR A 33 -11.86 11.94 7.35
CA TYR A 33 -11.89 11.31 6.04
C TYR A 33 -11.04 12.04 4.99
N LYS A 34 -10.83 13.35 5.17
CA LYS A 34 -9.96 14.14 4.28
C LYS A 34 -8.50 13.76 4.49
N GLU A 35 -8.07 13.62 5.74
CA GLU A 35 -6.74 13.12 6.06
C GLU A 35 -6.57 11.68 5.59
N ALA A 36 -7.56 10.81 5.82
CA ALA A 36 -7.54 9.44 5.31
C ALA A 36 -7.35 9.38 3.79
N TYR A 37 -8.03 10.25 3.02
CA TYR A 37 -7.88 10.37 1.58
C TYR A 37 -6.47 10.81 1.15
N SER A 38 -5.90 11.78 1.87
CA SER A 38 -4.54 12.27 1.60
C SER A 38 -3.50 11.18 1.88
N ILE A 39 -3.66 10.46 3.00
CA ILE A 39 -2.71 9.42 3.41
C ILE A 39 -2.79 8.20 2.48
N SER A 40 -4.00 7.79 2.06
CA SER A 40 -4.14 6.71 1.07
C SER A 40 -3.47 7.07 -0.26
N GLY A 41 -3.51 8.34 -0.67
CA GLY A 41 -2.73 8.87 -1.80
C GLY A 41 -1.21 8.69 -1.63
N ASN A 42 -0.68 8.87 -0.43
CA ASN A 42 0.74 8.60 -0.14
C ASN A 42 1.07 7.11 -0.25
N ALA A 43 0.15 6.22 0.14
CA ALA A 43 0.33 4.77 -0.05
C ALA A 43 0.47 4.43 -1.54
N ILE A 44 -0.45 4.95 -2.37
CA ILE A 44 -0.40 4.80 -3.82
C ILE A 44 0.93 5.30 -4.38
N GLY A 45 1.38 6.50 -3.97
CA GLY A 45 2.65 7.08 -4.42
C GLY A 45 3.88 6.20 -4.14
N ASN A 46 3.94 5.55 -2.98
CA ASN A 46 5.02 4.62 -2.65
C ASN A 46 5.01 3.38 -3.55
N LEU A 47 3.82 2.83 -3.84
CA LEU A 47 3.65 1.67 -4.73
C LEU A 47 4.05 2.01 -6.17
N TYR A 48 3.67 3.20 -6.66
CA TYR A 48 4.13 3.70 -7.96
C TYR A 48 5.64 3.88 -8.02
N LEU A 49 6.29 4.30 -6.93
CA LEU A 49 7.75 4.41 -6.89
C LEU A 49 8.42 3.02 -6.97
N MET A 50 7.83 1.99 -6.35
CA MET A 50 8.30 0.60 -6.52
C MET A 50 8.21 0.15 -7.97
N PHE A 51 7.10 0.47 -8.66
CA PHE A 51 6.95 0.18 -10.08
C PHE A 51 7.99 0.92 -10.93
N ARG A 52 8.13 2.24 -10.74
CA ARG A 52 9.10 3.06 -11.51
C ARG A 52 10.55 2.63 -11.31
N THR A 53 10.87 2.01 -10.19
CA THR A 53 12.22 1.48 -9.89
C THR A 53 12.38 0.00 -10.27
N GLY A 54 11.42 -0.58 -10.99
CA GLY A 54 11.48 -1.94 -11.53
C GLY A 54 11.37 -3.03 -10.47
N ARG A 55 10.77 -2.75 -9.32
CA ARG A 55 10.65 -3.69 -8.19
C ARG A 55 9.38 -4.53 -8.20
N ILE A 56 8.36 -4.04 -8.89
CA ILE A 56 7.09 -4.72 -9.12
C ILE A 56 6.68 -4.52 -10.57
N SER A 57 5.89 -5.45 -11.12
CA SER A 57 5.34 -5.35 -12.46
C SER A 57 4.13 -4.39 -12.51
N GLY A 58 3.67 -4.07 -13.72
CA GLY A 58 2.44 -3.28 -13.90
C GLY A 58 1.19 -4.01 -13.40
N GLU A 59 1.12 -5.34 -13.63
CA GLU A 59 0.03 -6.19 -13.13
C GLU A 59 0.01 -6.23 -11.60
N GLU A 60 1.19 -6.33 -10.98
CA GLU A 60 1.32 -6.28 -9.53
C GLU A 60 0.91 -4.93 -8.96
N LEU A 61 1.32 -3.84 -9.61
CA LEU A 61 0.92 -2.49 -9.24
C LEU A 61 -0.60 -2.33 -9.31
N GLU A 62 -1.23 -2.75 -10.41
CA GLU A 62 -2.68 -2.66 -10.58
C GLU A 62 -3.38 -3.39 -9.44
N LYS A 63 -3.06 -4.67 -9.25
CA LYS A 63 -3.64 -5.51 -8.19
C LYS A 63 -3.58 -4.84 -6.82
N ILE A 64 -2.40 -4.39 -6.37
CA ILE A 64 -2.23 -3.85 -5.02
C ILE A 64 -2.77 -2.42 -4.85
N THR A 65 -2.97 -1.68 -5.95
CA THR A 65 -3.50 -0.31 -5.89
C THR A 65 -5.00 -0.22 -6.14
N THR A 66 -5.63 -1.22 -6.78
CA THR A 66 -7.09 -1.26 -7.00
C THR A 66 -7.89 -0.92 -5.74
N PRO A 67 -7.72 -1.57 -4.58
CA PRO A 67 -8.49 -1.23 -3.38
C PRO A 67 -8.22 0.19 -2.87
N LEU A 68 -6.99 0.71 -3.01
CA LEU A 68 -6.67 2.11 -2.64
C LEU A 68 -7.36 3.13 -3.53
N VAL A 69 -7.38 2.88 -4.84
CA VAL A 69 -8.06 3.74 -5.82
C VAL A 69 -9.57 3.71 -5.58
N GLU A 70 -10.13 2.53 -5.28
CA GLU A 70 -11.54 2.41 -4.90
C GLU A 70 -11.87 3.13 -3.59
N ALA A 71 -10.96 3.11 -2.61
CA ALA A 71 -11.11 3.90 -1.38
C ALA A 71 -11.10 5.41 -1.65
N GLN A 72 -10.20 5.89 -2.51
CA GLN A 72 -10.15 7.30 -2.91
C GLN A 72 -11.43 7.73 -3.63
N ARG A 73 -11.93 6.89 -4.53
CA ARG A 73 -13.20 7.14 -5.23
C ARG A 73 -14.39 7.14 -4.26
N ALA A 74 -14.42 6.24 -3.28
CA ALA A 74 -15.47 6.21 -2.27
C ALA A 74 -15.54 7.52 -1.47
N TYR A 75 -14.40 8.12 -1.14
CA TYR A 75 -14.34 9.45 -0.53
C TYR A 75 -14.98 10.54 -1.42
N GLU A 76 -14.67 10.55 -2.71
CA GLU A 76 -15.25 11.49 -3.68
C GLU A 76 -16.77 11.32 -3.82
N GLU A 77 -17.25 10.07 -3.76
CA GLU A 77 -18.66 9.69 -3.75
C GLU A 77 -19.35 9.97 -2.39
N LYS A 78 -18.59 10.41 -1.38
CA LYS A 78 -19.02 10.60 0.02
C LYS A 78 -19.51 9.31 0.70
N ASP A 79 -19.07 8.16 0.20
CA ASP A 79 -19.35 6.84 0.72
C ASP A 79 -18.25 6.42 1.71
N LYS A 80 -18.48 6.79 2.98
CA LYS A 80 -17.51 6.60 4.08
C LYS A 80 -17.31 5.13 4.44
N ASP A 81 -18.39 4.35 4.42
CA ASP A 81 -18.36 2.93 4.79
C ASP A 81 -17.56 2.15 3.75
N LYS A 82 -17.81 2.41 2.46
CA LYS A 82 -17.02 1.84 1.37
C LYS A 82 -15.56 2.26 1.42
N MET A 83 -15.26 3.51 1.80
CA MET A 83 -13.86 3.95 1.98
C MET A 83 -13.14 3.12 3.05
N PHE A 84 -13.81 2.87 4.19
CA PHE A 84 -13.27 2.05 5.26
C PHE A 84 -13.04 0.61 4.82
N ASP A 85 -14.05 -0.03 4.22
CA ASP A 85 -13.98 -1.41 3.74
C ASP A 85 -12.81 -1.62 2.76
N LYS A 86 -12.61 -0.66 1.86
CA LYS A 86 -11.53 -0.71 0.86
C LYS A 86 -10.16 -0.48 1.45
N LEU A 87 -10.02 0.35 2.48
CA LEU A 87 -8.74 0.51 3.19
C LEU A 87 -8.37 -0.71 4.02
N ILE A 88 -9.35 -1.41 4.61
CA ILE A 88 -9.11 -2.69 5.30
C ILE A 88 -8.60 -3.73 4.31
N ALA A 89 -9.31 -3.93 3.20
CA ALA A 89 -8.88 -4.86 2.14
C ALA A 89 -7.47 -4.52 1.63
N SER A 90 -7.20 -3.21 1.46
CA SER A 90 -5.88 -2.77 1.01
C SER A 90 -4.77 -3.04 2.03
N ALA A 91 -5.05 -2.95 3.33
CA ALA A 91 -4.07 -3.20 4.38
C ALA A 91 -3.63 -4.67 4.37
N GLU A 92 -4.58 -5.60 4.26
CA GLU A 92 -4.33 -7.04 4.15
C GLU A 92 -3.54 -7.36 2.89
N GLU A 93 -4.03 -6.92 1.73
CA GLU A 93 -3.42 -7.23 0.43
C GLU A 93 -2.01 -6.64 0.30
N THR A 94 -1.79 -5.40 0.76
CA THR A 94 -0.47 -4.76 0.73
C THR A 94 0.50 -5.46 1.68
N GLY A 95 0.05 -5.81 2.89
CA GLY A 95 0.89 -6.51 3.86
C GLY A 95 1.42 -7.83 3.33
N ASP A 96 0.52 -8.68 2.82
CA ASP A 96 0.86 -9.98 2.26
C ASP A 96 1.74 -9.86 1.02
N PHE A 97 1.40 -8.96 0.10
CA PHE A 97 2.17 -8.75 -1.12
C PHE A 97 3.61 -8.31 -0.82
N ILE A 98 3.79 -7.31 0.06
CA ILE A 98 5.12 -6.81 0.40
C ILE A 98 5.94 -7.89 1.11
N PHE A 99 5.32 -8.67 2.01
CA PHE A 99 6.01 -9.79 2.65
C PHE A 99 6.49 -10.81 1.61
N GLN A 100 5.61 -11.26 0.72
CA GLN A 100 5.96 -12.22 -0.34
C GLN A 100 7.06 -11.68 -1.25
N LYS A 101 7.00 -10.39 -1.62
CA LYS A 101 8.01 -9.76 -2.48
C LYS A 101 9.38 -9.66 -1.82
N VAL A 102 9.45 -9.32 -0.55
CA VAL A 102 10.70 -9.29 0.19
C VAL A 102 11.29 -10.70 0.30
N VAL A 103 10.46 -11.71 0.63
CA VAL A 103 10.91 -13.10 0.71
C VAL A 103 11.43 -13.60 -0.65
N ALA A 104 10.69 -13.38 -1.73
CA ALA A 104 11.11 -13.78 -3.07
C ALA A 104 12.47 -13.14 -3.46
N CYS A 105 12.62 -11.84 -3.21
CA CYS A 105 13.87 -11.13 -3.50
C CYS A 105 15.06 -11.69 -2.70
N GLU A 106 14.86 -12.05 -1.43
CA GLU A 106 15.89 -12.67 -0.59
C GLU A 106 16.24 -14.10 -1.03
N CYS A 107 15.27 -14.86 -1.54
CA CYS A 107 15.47 -16.20 -2.07
C CYS A 107 16.20 -16.20 -3.43
N GLU A 108 15.93 -15.24 -4.30
CA GLU A 108 16.65 -15.05 -5.58
C GLU A 108 18.10 -14.59 -5.41
N GLY A 109 18.46 -14.08 -4.22
CA GLY A 109 19.81 -13.60 -3.89
C GLY A 109 20.72 -14.66 -3.27
N ARG A 110 20.27 -15.93 -3.18
CA ARG A 110 21.03 -17.06 -2.62
C ARG A 110 21.55 -18.02 -3.68
#